data_AF-Q9XB09-F1
#
_entry.id   AF-Q9XB09-F1
#
_cell.length_a   1.000
_cell.length_b   1.000
_cell.length_c   1.000
_cell.angle_alpha   90.00
_cell.angle_beta   90.00
_cell.angle_gamma   90.00
#
_symmetry.space_group_name_H-M   'P 1'
#
loop_
_entity.id
_entity.type
_entity.pdbx_description
1 polymer ?
#
loop_
_entity_poly.entity_id
_entity_poly.type
_entity_poly.pdbx_seq_one_letter_code
_entity_poly.pdbx_strand_id
1 'polypeptide(L)'
;MVTTWALLFAPVPAASADPPDPTVSDGACPDVEVVFARGTGEPPGVGGIGEDFIDALRSKIGEKSMGVYGVDYPATTDFPTAMAGIYDAGTHVEQTAANCPQSKLVLGGFSQGAAVMGFVTAAAIPDGAPLDAPRPMPPEVAD
;
A
#
# COMPACT_ATOMS: atom_id res chain seq x y z
N MET A 1 11.95 29.04 65.98
CA MET A 1 12.33 27.87 65.17
C MET A 1 12.10 28.25 63.71
N VAL A 2 13.14 28.28 62.89
CA VAL A 2 13.10 28.73 61.49
C VAL A 2 13.10 27.47 60.61
N THR A 3 12.07 27.26 59.81
CA THR A 3 11.97 26.14 58.86
C THR A 3 12.36 26.62 57.46
N THR A 4 13.53 26.19 57.01
CA THR A 4 14.07 26.41 55.67
C THR A 4 13.51 25.36 54.71
N TRP A 5 12.92 25.77 53.60
CA TRP A 5 12.46 24.87 52.53
C TRP A 5 13.51 24.83 51.41
N ALA A 6 14.02 23.62 51.11
CA ALA A 6 14.90 23.39 49.97
C ALA A 6 14.07 23.01 48.74
N LEU A 7 14.26 23.73 47.63
CA LEU A 7 13.70 23.38 46.32
C LEU A 7 14.58 22.33 45.65
N LEU A 8 14.03 21.15 45.39
CA LEU A 8 14.65 20.12 44.56
C LEU A 8 14.26 20.37 43.10
N PHE A 9 15.24 20.69 42.25
CA PHE A 9 15.08 20.67 40.79
C PHE A 9 15.43 19.28 40.27
N ALA A 10 14.48 18.59 39.64
CA ALA A 10 14.72 17.38 38.87
C ALA A 10 14.96 17.73 37.38
N PRO A 11 15.89 17.07 36.67
CA PRO A 11 16.13 17.32 35.26
C PRO A 11 15.03 16.66 34.40
N VAL A 12 14.54 17.38 33.39
CA VAL A 12 13.59 16.90 32.39
C VAL A 12 14.37 16.09 31.34
N PRO A 13 13.95 14.87 30.97
CA PRO A 13 14.60 14.15 29.88
C PRO A 13 14.31 14.87 28.56
N ALA A 14 15.36 15.20 27.81
CA ALA A 14 15.23 15.67 26.45
C ALA A 14 14.73 14.49 25.58
N ALA A 15 13.53 14.62 25.02
CA ALA A 15 13.04 13.71 24.00
C ALA A 15 13.88 13.94 22.73
N SER A 16 14.74 12.98 22.39
CA SER A 16 15.33 12.89 21.06
C SER A 16 14.20 12.57 20.09
N ALA A 17 13.92 13.48 19.17
CA ALA A 17 13.06 13.19 18.02
C ALA A 17 13.83 12.25 17.09
N ASP A 18 13.33 11.03 16.90
CA ASP A 18 13.72 10.19 15.77
C ASP A 18 13.42 10.94 14.46
N PRO A 19 14.29 10.83 13.43
CA PRO A 19 13.99 11.37 12.11
C PRO A 19 12.74 10.68 11.54
N PRO A 20 11.85 11.42 10.86
CA PRO A 20 10.65 10.84 10.27
C PRO A 20 11.02 9.77 9.23
N ASP A 21 10.35 8.63 9.30
CA ASP A 21 10.33 7.61 8.26
C ASP A 21 9.86 8.26 6.94
N PRO A 22 10.60 8.12 5.83
CA PRO A 22 10.30 8.82 4.57
C PRO A 22 9.03 8.32 3.85
N THR A 23 8.19 7.52 4.51
CA THR A 23 7.01 6.88 3.93
C THR A 23 5.69 7.53 4.34
N VAL A 24 5.70 8.59 5.14
CA VAL A 24 4.50 9.38 5.44
C VAL A 24 4.37 10.51 4.42
N SER A 25 3.58 10.29 3.36
CA SER A 25 3.16 11.37 2.47
C SER A 25 2.21 12.31 3.23
N ASP A 26 2.73 13.48 3.60
CA ASP A 26 2.04 14.60 4.25
C ASP A 26 0.92 15.20 3.36
N GLY A 27 -0.16 14.45 3.10
CA GLY A 27 -1.38 14.99 2.46
C GLY A 27 -1.24 15.43 0.99
N ALA A 28 -0.07 15.24 0.37
CA ALA A 28 0.14 15.44 -1.06
C ALA A 28 0.02 14.10 -1.80
N CYS A 29 -0.82 14.05 -2.83
CA CYS A 29 -0.93 12.91 -3.73
C CYS A 29 0.40 12.67 -4.48
N PRO A 30 0.91 11.42 -4.55
CA PRO A 30 2.12 11.15 -5.30
C PRO A 30 1.88 11.28 -6.81
N ASP A 31 2.90 11.61 -7.58
CA ASP A 31 2.80 11.62 -9.05
C ASP A 31 2.52 10.20 -9.59
N VAL A 32 3.08 9.19 -8.93
CA VAL A 32 2.93 7.77 -9.23
C VAL A 32 2.55 6.99 -7.97
N GLU A 33 1.53 6.16 -8.03
CA GLU A 33 1.17 5.23 -6.96
C GLU A 33 1.35 3.80 -7.46
N VAL A 34 2.23 3.03 -6.82
CA VAL A 34 2.43 1.62 -7.14
C VAL A 34 1.58 0.77 -6.21
N VAL A 35 0.69 -0.05 -6.75
CA VAL A 35 -0.09 -1.04 -5.99
C VAL A 35 0.45 -2.41 -6.36
N PHE A 36 1.11 -3.08 -5.41
CA PHE A 36 1.80 -4.35 -5.69
C PHE A 36 1.31 -5.49 -4.80
N ALA A 37 0.82 -6.56 -5.43
CA ALA A 37 0.46 -7.81 -4.75
C ALA A 37 1.62 -8.81 -4.79
N ARG A 38 2.14 -9.15 -3.61
CA ARG A 38 3.25 -10.11 -3.45
C ARG A 38 2.89 -11.55 -3.88
N GLY A 39 3.87 -12.42 -3.97
CA GLY A 39 3.69 -13.84 -4.25
C GLY A 39 3.38 -14.69 -3.01
N THR A 40 2.98 -15.94 -3.25
CA THR A 40 2.74 -16.93 -2.19
C THR A 40 3.99 -17.15 -1.32
N GLY A 41 3.83 -16.99 -0.02
CA GLY A 41 4.90 -17.17 0.98
C GLY A 41 5.87 -15.99 1.09
N GLU A 42 5.68 -14.93 0.32
CA GLU A 42 6.50 -13.72 0.45
C GLU A 42 6.16 -12.95 1.76
N PRO A 43 7.16 -12.27 2.37
CA PRO A 43 6.95 -11.47 3.57
C PRO A 43 5.92 -10.34 3.33
N PRO A 44 5.21 -9.86 4.39
CA PRO A 44 4.27 -8.76 4.27
C PRO A 44 4.84 -7.50 3.59
N GLY A 45 3.96 -6.70 2.97
CA GLY A 45 4.34 -5.63 2.06
C GLY A 45 4.32 -6.11 0.60
N VAL A 46 5.27 -5.65 -0.20
CA VAL A 46 5.33 -5.93 -1.65
C VAL A 46 6.10 -7.21 -2.01
N GLY A 47 6.75 -7.86 -1.03
CA GLY A 47 7.59 -9.04 -1.26
C GLY A 47 8.94 -8.68 -1.92
N GLY A 48 9.85 -9.65 -2.02
CA GLY A 48 11.18 -9.41 -2.56
C GLY A 48 11.15 -9.03 -4.05
N ILE A 49 10.28 -9.68 -4.82
CA ILE A 49 10.12 -9.37 -6.24
C ILE A 49 9.46 -8.01 -6.46
N GLY A 50 8.54 -7.62 -5.57
CA GLY A 50 7.95 -6.29 -5.58
C GLY A 50 8.99 -5.21 -5.32
N GLU A 51 9.85 -5.39 -4.30
CA GLU A 51 10.93 -4.45 -4.00
C GLU A 51 11.87 -4.25 -5.20
N ASP A 52 12.31 -5.34 -5.83
CA ASP A 52 13.16 -5.27 -7.03
C ASP A 52 12.47 -4.50 -8.18
N PHE A 53 11.16 -4.68 -8.36
CA PHE A 53 10.37 -3.94 -9.34
C PHE A 53 10.28 -2.45 -8.99
N ILE A 54 10.03 -2.12 -7.72
CA ILE A 54 9.90 -0.75 -7.23
C ILE A 54 11.21 0.02 -7.37
N ASP A 55 12.34 -0.61 -7.03
CA ASP A 55 13.66 -0.02 -7.20
C ASP A 55 13.97 0.27 -8.67
N ALA A 56 13.67 -0.70 -9.55
CA ALA A 56 13.83 -0.53 -11.00
C ALA A 56 12.89 0.53 -11.59
N LEU A 57 11.69 0.70 -11.04
CA LEU A 57 10.75 1.74 -11.46
C LEU A 57 11.18 3.12 -10.97
N ARG A 58 11.64 3.22 -9.71
CA ARG A 58 12.10 4.47 -9.10
C ARG A 58 13.22 5.11 -9.93
N SER A 59 14.10 4.30 -10.53
CA SER A 59 15.16 4.80 -11.42
C SER A 59 14.66 5.33 -12.78
N LYS A 60 13.38 5.13 -13.13
CA LYS A 60 12.79 5.47 -14.44
C LYS A 60 11.81 6.62 -14.41
N ILE A 61 11.27 6.97 -13.25
CA ILE A 61 10.21 7.99 -13.13
C ILE A 61 10.74 9.43 -13.03
N GLY A 62 12.06 9.61 -12.94
CA GLY A 62 12.72 10.92 -12.85
C GLY A 62 12.53 11.55 -11.48
N GLU A 63 12.18 12.84 -11.44
CA GLU A 63 11.95 13.60 -10.20
C GLU A 63 10.54 13.41 -9.62
N LYS A 64 9.72 12.57 -10.24
CA LYS A 64 8.35 12.30 -9.79
C LYS A 64 8.37 11.61 -8.43
N SER A 65 7.47 12.06 -7.56
CA SER A 65 7.17 11.38 -6.30
C SER A 65 6.49 10.04 -6.56
N MET A 66 6.82 9.03 -5.74
CA MET A 66 6.23 7.69 -5.85
C MET A 66 5.80 7.16 -4.50
N GLY A 67 4.51 6.91 -4.36
CA GLY A 67 3.94 6.11 -3.28
C GLY A 67 3.96 4.62 -3.64
N VAL A 68 4.01 3.79 -2.61
CA VAL A 68 4.02 2.33 -2.73
C VAL A 68 3.04 1.76 -1.73
N TYR A 69 2.11 0.98 -2.24
CA TYR A 69 1.14 0.24 -1.47
C TYR A 69 1.33 -1.26 -1.71
N GLY A 70 1.71 -1.97 -0.65
CA GLY A 70 1.72 -3.42 -0.63
C GLY A 70 0.34 -3.94 -0.26
N VAL A 71 -0.26 -4.73 -1.15
CA VAL A 71 -1.61 -5.27 -0.94
C VAL A 71 -1.65 -6.14 0.31
N ASP A 72 -2.59 -5.84 1.21
CA ASP A 72 -2.73 -6.51 2.49
C ASP A 72 -3.64 -7.73 2.36
N TYR A 73 -3.01 -8.89 2.30
CA TYR A 73 -3.69 -10.17 2.26
C TYR A 73 -2.75 -11.29 2.71
N PRO A 74 -3.24 -12.51 3.00
CA PRO A 74 -2.41 -13.56 3.60
C PRO A 74 -1.26 -14.08 2.72
N ALA A 75 -1.39 -14.04 1.39
CA ALA A 75 -0.43 -14.59 0.42
C ALA A 75 0.03 -16.02 0.76
N THR A 76 -0.90 -16.92 1.07
CA THR A 76 -0.58 -18.31 1.45
C THR A 76 -0.91 -19.29 0.33
N THR A 77 -0.62 -20.58 0.53
CA THR A 77 -1.03 -21.65 -0.38
C THR A 77 -2.53 -21.93 -0.34
N ASP A 78 -3.27 -21.35 0.62
CA ASP A 78 -4.73 -21.37 0.64
C ASP A 78 -5.28 -20.30 -0.34
N PHE A 79 -5.25 -20.62 -1.63
CA PHE A 79 -5.59 -19.69 -2.71
C PHE A 79 -6.93 -18.95 -2.59
N PRO A 80 -8.01 -19.55 -2.06
CA PRO A 80 -9.24 -18.81 -1.76
C PRO A 80 -9.03 -17.54 -0.92
N THR A 81 -8.02 -17.50 -0.04
CA THR A 81 -7.70 -16.29 0.74
C THR A 81 -7.15 -15.13 -0.09
N ALA A 82 -6.74 -15.37 -1.34
CA ALA A 82 -6.32 -14.32 -2.28
C ALA A 82 -7.46 -13.36 -2.62
N MET A 83 -8.73 -13.77 -2.42
CA MET A 83 -9.89 -12.89 -2.54
C MET A 83 -9.75 -11.63 -1.69
N ALA A 84 -9.18 -11.75 -0.48
CA ALA A 84 -8.92 -10.58 0.38
C ALA A 84 -8.04 -9.55 -0.30
N GLY A 85 -7.01 -9.99 -1.05
CA GLY A 85 -6.14 -9.09 -1.80
C GLY A 85 -6.85 -8.40 -2.97
N ILE A 86 -7.87 -9.03 -3.56
CA ILE A 86 -8.64 -8.41 -4.65
C ILE A 86 -9.51 -7.27 -4.06
N TYR A 87 -10.14 -7.49 -2.90
CA TYR A 87 -10.89 -6.43 -2.22
C TYR A 87 -9.99 -5.29 -1.77
N ASP A 88 -8.86 -5.61 -1.13
CA ASP A 88 -7.92 -4.64 -0.58
C ASP A 88 -7.34 -3.76 -1.69
N ALA A 89 -6.74 -4.38 -2.70
CA ALA A 89 -6.18 -3.66 -3.83
C ALA A 89 -7.23 -2.89 -4.62
N GLY A 90 -8.41 -3.48 -4.84
CA GLY A 90 -9.50 -2.81 -5.54
C GLY A 90 -9.96 -1.56 -4.79
N THR A 91 -10.15 -1.69 -3.47
CA THR A 91 -10.52 -0.57 -2.61
C THR A 91 -9.47 0.54 -2.65
N HIS A 92 -8.18 0.20 -2.55
CA HIS A 92 -7.10 1.18 -2.58
C HIS A 92 -7.00 1.91 -3.93
N VAL A 93 -7.17 1.19 -5.04
CA VAL A 93 -7.18 1.76 -6.39
C VAL A 93 -8.33 2.75 -6.55
N GLU A 94 -9.56 2.37 -6.18
CA GLU A 94 -10.72 3.28 -6.26
C GLU A 94 -10.54 4.51 -5.35
N GLN A 95 -10.02 4.31 -4.14
CA GLN A 95 -9.75 5.42 -3.21
C GLN A 95 -8.68 6.36 -3.77
N THR A 96 -7.63 5.84 -4.38
CA THR A 96 -6.58 6.65 -4.99
C THR A 96 -7.13 7.41 -6.19
N ALA A 97 -7.93 6.77 -7.05
CA ALA A 97 -8.55 7.45 -8.18
C ALA A 97 -9.49 8.59 -7.72
N ALA A 98 -10.25 8.39 -6.65
CA ALA A 98 -11.17 9.40 -6.11
C ALA A 98 -10.43 10.56 -5.40
N ASN A 99 -9.44 10.24 -4.57
CA ASN A 99 -8.77 11.24 -3.72
C ASN A 99 -7.59 11.91 -4.42
N CYS A 100 -6.98 11.21 -5.37
CA CYS A 100 -5.77 11.60 -6.08
C CYS A 100 -5.89 11.39 -7.61
N PRO A 101 -6.86 12.06 -8.27
CA PRO A 101 -7.20 11.80 -9.68
C PRO A 101 -6.08 12.16 -10.68
N GLN A 102 -4.99 12.80 -10.23
CA GLN A 102 -3.84 13.11 -11.07
C GLN A 102 -2.69 12.10 -10.92
N SER A 103 -2.71 11.28 -9.86
CA SER A 103 -1.72 10.23 -9.64
C SER A 103 -1.82 9.18 -10.74
N LYS A 104 -0.67 8.71 -11.22
CA LYS A 104 -0.61 7.59 -12.17
C LYS A 104 -0.49 6.28 -11.38
N LEU A 105 -1.50 5.43 -11.52
CA LEU A 105 -1.51 4.11 -10.90
C LEU A 105 -0.66 3.13 -11.72
N VAL A 106 0.22 2.41 -11.04
CA VAL A 106 0.99 1.29 -11.59
C VAL A 106 0.60 0.05 -10.80
N LEU A 107 -0.17 -0.83 -11.43
CA LEU A 107 -0.66 -2.05 -10.81
C LEU A 107 0.28 -3.20 -11.17
N GLY A 108 0.74 -3.93 -10.16
CA GLY A 108 1.69 -5.02 -10.33
C GLY A 108 1.43 -6.18 -9.40
N GLY A 109 1.87 -7.37 -9.79
CA GLY A 109 1.86 -8.50 -8.90
C GLY A 109 2.69 -9.66 -9.42
N PHE A 110 3.08 -10.54 -8.50
CA PHE A 110 3.89 -11.72 -8.81
C PHE A 110 3.16 -13.01 -8.44
N SER A 111 3.14 -13.99 -9.35
CA SER A 111 2.55 -15.33 -9.12
C SER A 111 1.07 -15.25 -8.68
N GLN A 112 0.73 -15.63 -7.44
CA GLN A 112 -0.62 -15.44 -6.89
C GLN A 112 -1.04 -13.96 -6.89
N GLY A 113 -0.14 -13.03 -6.57
CA GLY A 113 -0.41 -11.60 -6.62
C GLY A 113 -0.68 -11.09 -8.04
N ALA A 114 -0.11 -11.72 -9.06
CA ALA A 114 -0.45 -11.41 -10.46
C ALA A 114 -1.89 -11.82 -10.76
N ALA A 115 -2.35 -12.95 -10.23
CA ALA A 115 -3.77 -13.33 -10.32
C ALA A 115 -4.65 -12.31 -9.60
N VAL A 116 -4.27 -11.89 -8.38
CA VAL A 116 -4.99 -10.84 -7.63
C VAL A 116 -5.17 -9.58 -8.48
N MET A 117 -4.09 -9.02 -9.05
CA MET A 117 -4.19 -7.84 -9.91
C MET A 117 -4.97 -8.09 -11.19
N GLY A 118 -4.84 -9.28 -11.79
CA GLY A 118 -5.63 -9.66 -12.96
C GLY A 118 -7.14 -9.57 -12.69
N PHE A 119 -7.59 -10.05 -11.53
CA PHE A 119 -9.00 -9.91 -11.11
C PHE A 119 -9.39 -8.47 -10.81
N VAL A 120 -8.53 -7.67 -10.17
CA VAL A 120 -8.81 -6.24 -9.92
C VAL A 120 -9.08 -5.50 -11.22
N THR A 121 -8.33 -5.79 -12.28
CA THR A 121 -8.48 -5.16 -13.59
C THR A 121 -9.50 -5.85 -14.51
N ALA A 122 -10.20 -6.88 -14.03
CA ALA A 122 -11.13 -7.62 -14.86
C ALA A 122 -12.39 -6.79 -15.17
N ALA A 123 -12.76 -6.70 -16.44
CA ALA A 123 -13.95 -5.97 -16.89
C ALA A 123 -15.28 -6.68 -16.57
N ALA A 124 -15.23 -7.94 -16.13
CA ALA A 124 -16.39 -8.73 -15.76
C ALA A 124 -16.02 -9.75 -14.68
N ILE A 125 -17.01 -10.14 -13.87
CA ILE A 125 -16.87 -11.25 -12.93
C ILE A 125 -16.80 -12.55 -13.75
N PRO A 126 -15.72 -13.35 -13.64
CA PRO A 126 -15.60 -14.58 -14.42
C PRO A 126 -16.66 -15.63 -14.05
N ASP A 127 -17.03 -16.46 -15.02
CA ASP A 127 -17.93 -17.58 -14.78
C ASP A 127 -17.38 -18.51 -13.70
N GLY A 128 -18.24 -18.86 -12.72
CA GLY A 128 -17.86 -19.71 -11.59
C GLY A 128 -17.12 -18.99 -10.47
N ALA A 129 -16.97 -17.66 -10.52
CA ALA A 129 -16.49 -16.88 -9.38
C ALA A 129 -17.44 -17.02 -8.16
N PRO A 130 -16.91 -16.89 -6.94
CA PRO A 130 -17.72 -16.81 -5.73
C PRO A 130 -18.80 -15.72 -5.84
N LEU A 131 -19.97 -15.94 -5.22
CA LEU A 131 -21.10 -14.99 -5.27
C LEU A 131 -20.77 -13.62 -4.67
N ASP A 132 -19.81 -13.59 -3.77
CA ASP A 132 -19.33 -12.38 -3.10
C ASP A 132 -18.22 -11.67 -3.89
N ALA A 133 -17.71 -12.23 -4.99
CA ALA A 133 -16.56 -11.70 -5.72
C ALA A 133 -16.66 -10.18 -5.99
N PRO A 134 -15.55 -9.44 -5.85
CA PRO A 134 -15.50 -8.01 -6.13
C PRO A 134 -16.10 -7.72 -7.49
N ARG A 135 -16.91 -6.66 -7.55
CA ARG A 135 -17.42 -6.17 -8.83
C ARG A 135 -16.26 -5.55 -9.62
N PRO A 136 -16.35 -5.53 -10.96
CA PRO A 136 -15.45 -4.74 -11.78
C PRO A 136 -15.40 -3.29 -11.32
N MET A 137 -14.24 -2.69 -11.51
CA MET A 137 -14.03 -1.26 -11.30
C MET A 137 -15.08 -0.43 -12.04
N PRO A 138 -15.55 0.70 -11.46
CA PRO A 138 -16.35 1.66 -12.20
C PRO A 138 -15.60 2.15 -13.45
N PRO A 139 -16.29 2.37 -14.59
CA PRO A 139 -15.65 2.83 -15.83
C PRO A 139 -14.77 4.07 -15.65
N GLU A 140 -15.21 5.02 -14.81
CA GLU A 140 -14.46 6.25 -14.52
C GLU A 140 -13.09 6.03 -13.85
N VAL A 141 -12.85 4.85 -13.27
CA VAL A 141 -11.55 4.44 -12.71
C VAL A 141 -10.75 3.58 -13.71
N ALA A 142 -11.45 2.90 -14.62
CA ALA A 142 -10.88 1.93 -15.56
C ALA A 142 -10.48 2.51 -16.93
N ASP A 143 -10.85 3.76 -17.22
CA ASP A 143 -10.59 4.46 -18.49
C ASP A 143 -9.21 5.14 -18.61
#